data_AF-A0A918CTI0-F1
#
_entry.id   AF-A0A918CTI0-F1
#
_cell.length_a   1.000
_cell.length_b   1.000
_cell.length_c   1.000
_cell.angle_alpha   90.00
_cell.angle_beta   90.00
_cell.angle_gamma   90.00
#
_symmetry.space_group_name_H-M   'P 1'
#
loop_
_entity.id
_entity.type
_entity.pdbx_description
1 polymer ?
#
loop_
_entity_poly.entity_id
_entity_poly.type
_entity_poly.pdbx_seq_one_letter_code
_entity_poly.pdbx_strand_id
1 'polypeptide(L)'
;MVESVTAGAIEVRDRRGDALRPPAPDSVVPPATAPGHLLRRAQQVHTELWGARVDGLTGPQYATLVAIAGWDDVDQRRAGQLASLDKSTVADVVRRLVTKGWVRRVRHPDDGRRRLLTLTGGSLERLAEVTEAARSVQDAILAPLRPSDRQEFVERLGRVARIEEADVAEQQHEAGVLLMRAAPGYLIRRAQQVHTTLWTATVPDVTGPQYAVLAAVAQLGTADQSRIGDAASLDSSSTADIVTRLGNQGWLIKETAANDRRRALVRLTVPARAALGALAGPVEAVQSDLLAPLGPEVRPEFISHLQQVAFAGRRP
;
A
#
# COMPACT_ATOMS: atom_id res chain seq x y z
N MET A 1 52.90 -13.66 -4.89
CA MET A 1 51.80 -13.64 -5.87
C MET A 1 50.48 -13.71 -5.10
N VAL A 2 49.96 -12.54 -4.70
CA VAL A 2 48.54 -12.34 -4.37
C VAL A 2 48.28 -10.89 -4.79
N GLU A 3 47.64 -10.72 -5.94
CA GLU A 3 47.29 -9.40 -6.46
C GLU A 3 46.18 -8.80 -5.60
N SER A 4 46.48 -7.65 -4.99
CA SER A 4 45.50 -6.76 -4.37
C SER A 4 44.79 -6.02 -5.51
N VAL A 5 43.59 -6.48 -5.88
CA VAL A 5 42.70 -5.72 -6.76
C VAL A 5 42.01 -4.67 -5.90
N THR A 6 42.56 -3.45 -5.91
CA THR A 6 41.91 -2.26 -5.40
C THR A 6 40.74 -1.93 -6.33
N ALA A 7 39.52 -2.26 -5.92
CA ALA A 7 38.31 -1.85 -6.64
C ALA A 7 38.20 -0.32 -6.57
N GLY A 8 38.45 0.35 -7.69
CA GLY A 8 38.32 1.80 -7.83
C GLY A 8 36.89 2.25 -7.49
N ALA A 9 36.79 3.21 -6.58
CA ALA A 9 35.53 3.89 -6.29
C ALA A 9 35.09 4.65 -7.55
N ILE A 10 33.94 4.29 -8.11
CA ILE A 10 33.31 5.03 -9.21
C ILE A 10 32.80 6.36 -8.63
N GLU A 11 33.47 7.47 -8.93
CA GLU A 11 32.98 8.82 -8.64
C GLU A 11 31.75 9.10 -9.53
N VAL A 12 30.57 9.21 -8.91
CA VAL A 12 29.35 9.63 -9.61
C VAL A 12 29.32 11.16 -9.68
N ARG A 13 29.29 11.68 -10.89
CA ARG A 13 29.27 13.12 -11.22
C ARG A 13 27.90 13.52 -11.77
N ASP A 14 27.49 14.76 -11.56
CA ASP A 14 26.23 15.27 -12.14
C ASP A 14 26.34 15.49 -13.67
N ARG A 15 25.28 15.98 -14.32
CA ARG A 15 25.29 16.28 -15.77
C ARG A 15 26.33 17.34 -16.18
N ARG A 16 26.93 18.05 -15.22
CA ARG A 16 27.97 19.08 -15.41
C ARG A 16 29.36 18.60 -15.00
N GLY A 17 29.50 17.39 -14.47
CA GLY A 17 30.80 16.80 -14.10
C GLY A 17 31.24 17.05 -12.66
N ASP A 18 30.38 17.63 -11.82
CA ASP A 18 30.70 17.97 -10.43
C ASP A 18 30.51 16.77 -9.49
N ALA A 19 31.40 16.65 -8.49
CA ALA A 19 31.31 15.62 -7.47
C ALA A 19 30.07 15.83 -6.58
N LEU A 20 29.19 14.82 -6.53
CA LEU A 20 27.99 14.86 -5.70
C LEU A 20 28.37 14.82 -4.21
N ARG A 21 28.20 15.94 -3.50
CA ARG A 21 28.36 16.01 -2.05
C ARG A 21 27.27 15.15 -1.38
N PRO A 22 27.60 14.29 -0.40
CA PRO A 22 26.59 13.47 0.25
C PRO A 22 25.58 14.37 0.99
N PRO A 23 24.27 14.12 0.86
CA PRO A 23 23.25 14.90 1.54
C PRO A 23 23.33 14.70 3.07
N ALA A 24 22.87 15.69 3.82
CA ALA A 24 22.72 15.57 5.27
C ALA A 24 21.72 14.44 5.60
N PRO A 25 21.93 13.68 6.70
CA PRO A 25 21.03 12.58 7.12
C PRO A 25 19.56 13.00 7.27
N ASP A 26 19.29 14.29 7.46
CA ASP A 26 17.95 14.86 7.63
C ASP A 26 17.19 15.12 6.30
N SER A 27 17.78 14.81 5.14
CA SER A 27 17.14 15.07 3.84
C SER A 27 16.24 13.94 3.33
N VAL A 28 16.05 12.85 4.09
CA VAL A 28 15.28 11.67 3.66
C VAL A 28 13.94 11.65 4.37
N VAL A 29 12.84 11.63 3.61
CA VAL A 29 11.50 11.61 4.21
C VAL A 29 11.32 10.34 5.07
N PRO A 30 11.06 10.46 6.38
CA PRO A 30 11.00 9.29 7.24
C PRO A 30 9.81 8.38 6.93
N PRO A 31 10.01 7.05 6.87
CA PRO A 31 8.90 6.11 6.63
C PRO A 31 7.76 6.25 7.65
N ALA A 32 8.09 6.48 8.93
CA ALA A 32 7.11 6.60 10.02
C ALA A 32 6.14 7.78 9.89
N THR A 33 6.44 8.77 9.05
CA THR A 33 5.60 9.96 8.81
C THR A 33 5.09 10.05 7.37
N ALA A 34 5.65 9.26 6.45
CA ALA A 34 5.30 9.25 5.05
C ALA A 34 3.88 8.67 4.83
N PRO A 35 2.88 9.43 4.35
CA PRO A 35 1.51 8.94 4.22
C PRO A 35 1.39 7.68 3.35
N GLY A 36 2.18 7.56 2.29
CA GLY A 36 2.21 6.35 1.45
C GLY A 36 2.68 5.09 2.20
N HIS A 37 3.66 5.24 3.09
CA HIS A 37 4.10 4.15 3.97
C HIS A 37 3.01 3.79 4.98
N LEU A 38 2.41 4.80 5.62
CA LEU A 38 1.35 4.61 6.60
C LEU A 38 0.12 3.94 6.00
N LEU A 39 -0.29 4.29 4.78
CA LEU A 39 -1.39 3.62 4.06
C LEU A 39 -1.08 2.15 3.78
N ARG A 40 0.14 1.84 3.31
CA ARG A 40 0.57 0.45 3.11
C ARG A 40 0.56 -0.32 4.44
N ARG A 41 0.95 0.33 5.54
CA ARG A 41 0.89 -0.27 6.86
C ARG A 41 -0.53 -0.53 7.34
N ALA A 42 -1.41 0.45 7.22
CA ALA A 42 -2.83 0.30 7.51
C ALA A 42 -3.48 -0.83 6.69
N GLN A 43 -3.04 -1.02 5.43
CA GLN A 43 -3.50 -2.13 4.59
C GLN A 43 -3.04 -3.51 5.12
N GLN A 44 -1.83 -3.60 5.69
CA GLN A 44 -1.35 -4.83 6.32
C GLN A 44 -2.15 -5.13 7.59
N VAL A 45 -2.37 -4.13 8.46
CA VAL A 45 -3.25 -4.26 9.63
C VAL A 45 -4.65 -4.72 9.23
N HIS A 46 -5.25 -4.11 8.19
CA HIS A 46 -6.53 -4.55 7.66
C HIS A 46 -6.50 -6.02 7.22
N THR A 47 -5.44 -6.44 6.52
CA THR A 47 -5.29 -7.82 6.02
C THR A 47 -5.17 -8.83 7.16
N GLU A 48 -4.45 -8.49 8.21
CA GLU A 48 -4.33 -9.31 9.44
C GLU A 48 -5.68 -9.41 10.17
N LEU A 49 -6.35 -8.28 10.39
CA LEU A 49 -7.67 -8.24 11.02
C LEU A 49 -8.70 -9.05 10.22
N TRP A 50 -8.65 -8.96 8.90
CA TRP A 50 -9.49 -9.73 7.98
C TRP A 50 -9.25 -11.22 8.12
N GLY A 51 -7.99 -11.68 8.03
CA GLY A 51 -7.64 -13.09 8.15
C GLY A 51 -8.00 -13.71 9.51
N ALA A 52 -8.08 -12.89 10.57
CA ALA A 52 -8.47 -13.33 11.90
C ALA A 52 -9.98 -13.40 12.13
N ARG A 53 -10.81 -12.79 11.27
CA ARG A 53 -12.25 -12.59 11.52
C ARG A 53 -13.17 -13.06 10.40
N VAL A 54 -12.68 -13.11 9.16
CA VAL A 54 -13.50 -13.40 7.99
C VAL A 54 -13.04 -14.71 7.35
N ASP A 55 -13.94 -15.69 7.37
CA ASP A 55 -13.69 -17.00 6.78
C ASP A 55 -14.10 -17.08 5.31
N GLY A 56 -13.34 -17.87 4.54
CA GLY A 56 -13.73 -18.30 3.19
C GLY A 56 -13.61 -17.26 2.07
N LEU A 57 -13.49 -15.96 2.37
CA LEU A 57 -13.28 -14.88 1.40
C LEU A 57 -12.07 -14.02 1.77
N THR A 58 -11.30 -13.61 0.76
CA THR A 58 -10.27 -12.56 0.94
C THR A 58 -10.91 -11.17 0.83
N GLY A 59 -10.28 -10.13 1.39
CA GLY A 59 -10.75 -8.75 1.25
C GLY A 59 -11.01 -8.31 -0.22
N PRO A 60 -10.12 -8.62 -1.19
CA PRO A 60 -10.38 -8.41 -2.62
C PRO A 60 -11.59 -9.18 -3.16
N GLN A 61 -11.78 -10.44 -2.74
CA GLN A 61 -12.95 -11.24 -3.15
C GLN A 61 -14.25 -10.63 -2.60
N TYR A 62 -14.29 -10.28 -1.32
CA TYR A 62 -15.44 -9.63 -0.70
C TYR A 62 -15.76 -8.30 -1.38
N ALA A 63 -14.77 -7.42 -1.57
CA ALA A 63 -15.00 -6.14 -2.24
C ALA A 63 -15.53 -6.31 -3.67
N THR A 64 -15.08 -7.34 -4.40
CA THR A 64 -15.63 -7.65 -5.74
C THR A 64 -17.08 -8.09 -5.66
N LEU A 65 -17.47 -8.87 -4.65
CA LEU A 65 -18.86 -9.26 -4.42
C LEU A 65 -19.74 -8.07 -4.05
N VAL A 66 -19.27 -7.18 -3.17
CA VAL A 66 -19.97 -5.92 -2.83
C VAL A 66 -20.14 -5.05 -4.08
N ALA A 67 -19.13 -4.97 -4.97
CA ALA A 67 -19.23 -4.25 -6.23
C ALA A 67 -20.30 -4.85 -7.17
N ILE A 68 -20.40 -6.18 -7.23
CA ILE A 68 -21.41 -6.85 -8.07
C ILE A 68 -22.81 -6.74 -7.44
N ALA A 69 -22.91 -6.70 -6.11
CA ALA A 69 -24.18 -6.61 -5.40
C ALA A 69 -24.77 -5.20 -5.40
N GLY A 70 -23.93 -4.16 -5.50
CA GLY A 70 -24.35 -2.77 -5.31
C GLY A 70 -24.63 -1.99 -6.58
N TRP A 71 -24.38 -2.57 -7.77
CA TRP A 71 -24.53 -1.86 -9.04
C TRP A 71 -25.11 -2.79 -10.11
N ASP A 72 -25.92 -2.22 -10.99
CA ASP A 72 -26.41 -2.89 -12.18
C ASP A 72 -25.32 -2.96 -13.28
N ASP A 73 -25.48 -3.87 -14.23
CA ASP A 73 -24.63 -4.02 -15.42
C ASP A 73 -23.11 -4.06 -15.17
N VAL A 74 -22.72 -4.67 -14.05
CA VAL A 74 -21.32 -4.83 -13.65
C VAL A 74 -20.64 -5.89 -14.51
N ASP A 75 -19.77 -5.47 -15.41
CA ASP A 75 -18.79 -6.36 -16.06
C ASP A 75 -17.49 -6.45 -15.25
N GLN A 76 -16.56 -7.32 -15.68
CA GLN A 76 -15.29 -7.51 -14.98
C GLN A 76 -14.44 -6.23 -14.89
N ARG A 77 -14.51 -5.33 -15.88
CA ARG A 77 -13.78 -4.07 -15.85
C ARG A 77 -14.39 -3.16 -14.79
N ARG A 78 -15.71 -3.01 -14.78
CA ARG A 78 -16.42 -2.19 -13.79
C ARG A 78 -16.23 -2.75 -12.37
N ALA A 79 -16.31 -4.07 -12.20
CA ALA A 79 -16.03 -4.73 -10.92
C ALA A 79 -14.60 -4.43 -10.43
N GLY A 80 -13.60 -4.42 -11.33
CA GLY A 80 -12.22 -4.10 -10.98
C GLY A 80 -12.05 -2.64 -10.57
N GLN A 81 -12.70 -1.72 -11.29
CA GLN A 81 -12.71 -0.30 -10.93
C GLN A 81 -13.34 -0.07 -9.56
N LEU A 82 -14.58 -0.57 -9.36
CA LEU A 82 -15.32 -0.45 -8.11
C LEU A 82 -14.57 -1.12 -6.95
N ALA A 83 -14.11 -2.36 -7.11
CA ALA A 83 -13.36 -3.06 -6.08
C ALA A 83 -11.90 -2.57 -5.94
N SER A 84 -11.46 -1.63 -6.77
CA SER A 84 -10.12 -1.07 -6.73
C SER A 84 -9.04 -2.14 -6.90
N LEU A 85 -9.11 -2.85 -8.02
CA LEU A 85 -8.22 -3.94 -8.41
C LEU A 85 -7.74 -3.70 -9.84
N ASP A 86 -6.47 -4.00 -10.09
CA ASP A 86 -5.93 -3.98 -11.45
C ASP A 86 -6.57 -5.10 -12.30
N LYS A 87 -6.37 -4.99 -13.62
CA LYS A 87 -6.97 -5.90 -14.62
C LYS A 87 -6.63 -7.38 -14.36
N SER A 88 -5.40 -7.68 -13.94
CA SER A 88 -4.94 -9.05 -13.72
C SER A 88 -5.53 -9.61 -12.42
N THR A 89 -5.52 -8.80 -11.36
CA THR A 89 -6.06 -9.17 -10.06
C THR A 89 -7.56 -9.40 -10.10
N VAL A 90 -8.33 -8.50 -10.74
CA VAL A 90 -9.79 -8.70 -10.85
C VAL A 90 -10.13 -9.94 -11.69
N ALA A 91 -9.36 -10.23 -12.75
CA ALA A 91 -9.58 -11.43 -13.56
C ALA A 91 -9.41 -12.71 -12.73
N ASP A 92 -8.35 -12.77 -11.91
CA ASP A 92 -8.11 -13.91 -11.02
C ASP A 92 -9.17 -14.02 -9.92
N VAL A 93 -9.52 -12.89 -9.29
CA VAL A 93 -10.56 -12.83 -8.25
C VAL A 93 -11.90 -13.30 -8.80
N VAL A 94 -12.36 -12.77 -9.94
CA VAL A 94 -13.63 -13.16 -10.57
C VAL A 94 -13.60 -14.64 -10.96
N ARG A 95 -12.49 -15.13 -11.53
CA ARG A 95 -12.33 -16.56 -11.84
C ARG A 95 -12.53 -17.43 -10.59
N ARG A 96 -11.89 -17.09 -9.47
CA ARG A 96 -12.05 -17.82 -8.20
C ARG A 96 -13.47 -17.73 -7.64
N LEU A 97 -14.11 -16.56 -7.73
CA LEU A 97 -15.49 -16.38 -7.27
C LEU A 97 -16.49 -17.19 -8.11
N VAL A 98 -16.26 -17.31 -9.41
CA VAL A 98 -17.04 -18.20 -10.30
C VAL A 98 -16.82 -19.66 -9.92
N THR A 99 -15.57 -20.09 -9.72
CA THR A 99 -15.27 -21.47 -9.29
C THR A 99 -15.90 -21.81 -7.94
N LYS A 100 -15.93 -20.85 -7.00
CA LYS A 100 -16.58 -21.00 -5.69
C LYS A 100 -18.12 -20.86 -5.74
N GLY A 101 -18.69 -20.61 -6.90
CA GLY A 101 -20.14 -20.51 -7.09
C GLY A 101 -20.79 -19.24 -6.56
N TRP A 102 -20.02 -18.17 -6.28
CA TRP A 102 -20.58 -16.89 -5.81
C TRP A 102 -21.13 -16.04 -6.96
N VAL A 103 -20.49 -16.13 -8.12
CA VAL A 103 -20.76 -15.28 -9.28
C VAL A 103 -20.91 -16.17 -10.51
N ARG A 104 -21.81 -15.79 -11.42
CA ARG A 104 -21.88 -16.34 -12.78
C ARG A 104 -21.65 -15.24 -13.81
N ARG A 105 -21.16 -15.63 -14.98
CA ARG A 105 -20.99 -14.73 -16.14
C ARG A 105 -22.20 -14.87 -17.07
N VAL A 106 -22.83 -13.75 -17.41
CA VAL A 106 -24.01 -13.68 -18.28
C VAL A 106 -23.65 -12.87 -19.52
N ARG A 107 -24.12 -13.28 -20.69
CA ARG A 107 -23.97 -12.47 -21.91
C ARG A 107 -24.80 -11.19 -21.75
N HIS A 108 -24.21 -10.03 -22.04
CA HIS A 108 -24.96 -8.78 -22.02
C HIS A 108 -26.05 -8.84 -23.12
N PRO A 109 -27.29 -8.39 -22.84
CA PRO A 109 -28.41 -8.48 -23.78
C PRO A 109 -28.11 -7.74 -25.10
N ASP A 110 -27.59 -6.52 -25.01
CA ASP A 110 -27.35 -5.65 -26.19
C ASP A 110 -25.92 -5.70 -26.75
N ASP A 111 -24.95 -6.28 -26.03
CA ASP A 111 -23.56 -6.40 -26.47
C ASP A 111 -22.99 -7.80 -26.21
N GLY A 112 -23.08 -8.66 -27.22
CA GLY A 112 -22.59 -10.04 -27.11
C GLY A 112 -21.09 -10.20 -26.82
N ARG A 113 -20.28 -9.14 -26.94
CA ARG A 113 -18.86 -9.13 -26.59
C ARG A 113 -18.63 -8.89 -25.10
N ARG A 114 -19.61 -8.30 -24.40
CA ARG A 114 -19.57 -8.08 -22.95
C ARG A 114 -20.12 -9.28 -22.19
N ARG A 115 -19.61 -9.45 -20.97
CA ARG A 115 -20.06 -10.44 -20.00
C ARG A 115 -20.33 -9.73 -18.67
N LEU A 116 -21.58 -9.72 -18.27
CA LEU A 116 -22.02 -9.21 -16.98
C LEU A 116 -21.71 -10.25 -15.90
N LEU A 117 -21.41 -9.77 -14.71
CA LEU A 117 -21.22 -10.55 -13.50
C LEU A 117 -22.50 -10.44 -12.69
N THR A 118 -23.04 -11.58 -12.28
CA THR A 118 -24.25 -11.63 -11.45
C THR A 118 -24.02 -12.58 -10.30
N LEU A 119 -24.50 -12.22 -9.11
CA LEU A 119 -24.53 -13.15 -7.99
C LEU A 119 -25.37 -14.39 -8.36
N THR A 120 -24.96 -15.55 -7.86
CA THR A 120 -25.78 -16.78 -7.95
C THR A 120 -26.87 -16.79 -6.88
N GLY A 121 -27.86 -17.69 -6.99
CA GLY A 121 -28.92 -17.82 -5.99
C GLY A 121 -28.35 -18.09 -4.58
N GLY A 122 -28.87 -17.39 -3.57
CA GLY A 122 -28.40 -17.47 -2.18
C GLY A 122 -27.05 -16.77 -1.90
N SER A 123 -26.32 -16.30 -2.92
CA SER A 123 -25.05 -15.59 -2.69
C SER A 123 -25.22 -14.24 -2.01
N LEU A 124 -26.37 -13.59 -2.18
CA LEU A 124 -26.66 -12.32 -1.49
C LEU A 124 -26.81 -12.53 0.03
N GLU A 125 -27.56 -13.56 0.44
CA GLU A 125 -27.74 -13.93 1.85
C GLU A 125 -26.40 -14.31 2.50
N ARG A 126 -25.62 -15.19 1.84
CA ARG A 126 -24.28 -15.57 2.30
C ARG A 126 -23.33 -14.37 2.37
N LEU A 127 -23.48 -13.38 1.48
CA LEU A 127 -22.68 -12.16 1.49
C LEU A 127 -23.06 -11.24 2.66
N ALA A 128 -24.34 -11.20 3.04
CA ALA A 128 -24.80 -10.48 4.23
C ALA A 128 -24.21 -11.10 5.52
N GLU A 129 -24.14 -12.43 5.62
CA GLU A 129 -23.49 -13.12 6.75
C GLU A 129 -22.00 -12.74 6.87
N VAL A 130 -21.26 -12.78 5.75
CA VAL A 130 -19.85 -12.36 5.73
C VAL A 130 -19.70 -10.88 6.05
N THR A 131 -20.70 -10.05 5.72
CA THR A 131 -20.66 -8.61 5.99
C THR A 131 -20.64 -8.29 7.47
N GLU A 132 -21.28 -9.09 8.33
CA GLU A 132 -21.19 -8.86 9.79
C GLU A 132 -19.76 -9.00 10.30
N ALA A 133 -19.04 -10.04 9.86
CA ALA A 133 -17.63 -10.19 10.16
C ALA A 133 -16.80 -9.05 9.56
N ALA A 134 -17.10 -8.63 8.32
CA ALA A 134 -16.43 -7.51 7.67
C ALA A 134 -16.63 -6.17 8.40
N ARG A 135 -17.81 -5.92 8.99
CA ARG A 135 -18.09 -4.75 9.85
C ARG A 135 -17.19 -4.75 11.08
N SER A 136 -17.04 -5.90 11.75
CA SER A 136 -16.13 -6.01 12.89
C SER A 136 -14.67 -5.70 12.54
N VAL A 137 -14.24 -5.99 11.30
CA VAL A 137 -12.92 -5.59 10.80
C VAL A 137 -12.84 -4.06 10.63
N GLN A 138 -13.89 -3.41 10.11
CA GLN A 138 -13.95 -1.95 9.99
C GLN A 138 -13.91 -1.25 11.36
N ASP A 139 -14.60 -1.80 12.36
CA ASP A 139 -14.58 -1.26 13.71
C ASP A 139 -13.21 -1.46 14.37
N ALA A 140 -12.62 -2.65 14.20
CA ALA A 140 -11.33 -2.97 14.78
C ALA A 140 -10.19 -2.11 14.21
N ILE A 141 -10.22 -1.78 12.92
CA ILE A 141 -9.18 -0.92 12.32
C ILE A 141 -9.28 0.54 12.79
N LEU A 142 -10.49 1.00 13.15
CA LEU A 142 -10.72 2.34 13.71
C LEU A 142 -10.60 2.39 15.24
N ALA A 143 -10.51 1.24 15.91
CA ALA A 143 -10.43 1.13 17.36
C ALA A 143 -9.32 1.98 18.02
N PRO A 144 -8.14 2.18 17.41
CA PRO A 144 -7.10 3.06 17.96
C PRO A 144 -7.52 4.54 18.05
N LEU A 145 -8.50 4.99 17.26
CA LEU A 145 -8.97 6.37 17.25
C LEU A 145 -10.07 6.59 18.30
N ARG A 146 -10.12 7.81 18.85
CA ARG A 146 -11.24 8.25 19.69
C ARG A 146 -12.54 8.17 18.88
N PRO A 147 -13.68 7.78 19.48
CA PRO A 147 -14.95 7.70 18.76
C PRO A 147 -15.34 8.98 18.02
N SER A 148 -15.04 10.16 18.59
CA SER A 148 -15.27 11.47 17.97
C SER A 148 -14.54 11.69 16.65
N ASP A 149 -13.38 11.04 16.47
CA ASP A 149 -12.47 11.33 15.35
C ASP A 149 -12.69 10.37 14.18
N ARG A 150 -13.42 9.27 14.40
CA ARG A 150 -13.56 8.17 13.43
C ARG A 150 -14.26 8.61 12.16
N GLN A 151 -15.37 9.32 12.29
CA GLN A 151 -16.15 9.76 11.14
C GLN A 151 -15.31 10.72 10.27
N GLU A 152 -14.72 11.72 10.90
CA GLU A 152 -13.89 12.71 10.21
C GLU A 152 -12.66 12.07 9.56
N PHE A 153 -12.02 11.09 10.21
CA PHE A 153 -10.93 10.33 9.61
C PHE A 153 -11.38 9.58 8.35
N VAL A 154 -12.53 8.90 8.38
CA VAL A 154 -13.08 8.17 7.22
C VAL A 154 -13.40 9.13 6.07
N GLU A 155 -14.00 10.29 6.36
CA GLU A 155 -14.29 11.31 5.35
C GLU A 155 -13.02 11.85 4.68
N ARG A 156 -12.01 12.20 5.48
CA ARG A 156 -10.70 12.67 4.99
C ARG A 156 -10.00 11.56 4.19
N LEU A 157 -10.05 10.32 4.66
CA LEU A 157 -9.50 9.17 3.94
C LEU A 157 -10.20 8.97 2.59
N GLY A 158 -11.52 9.20 2.51
CA GLY A 158 -12.28 9.21 1.26
C GLY A 158 -11.75 10.23 0.23
N ARG A 159 -11.41 11.44 0.67
CA ARG A 159 -10.79 12.46 -0.18
C ARG A 159 -9.39 12.05 -0.65
N VAL A 160 -8.58 11.48 0.24
CA VAL A 160 -7.24 10.95 -0.11
C VAL A 160 -7.36 9.78 -1.09
N ALA A 161 -8.35 8.93 -0.91
CA ALA A 161 -8.71 7.81 -1.78
C ALA A 161 -9.25 8.23 -3.16
N ARG A 162 -9.49 9.54 -3.38
CA ARG A 162 -10.08 10.10 -4.61
C ARG A 162 -11.40 9.41 -4.96
N ILE A 163 -12.20 9.14 -3.93
CA ILE A 163 -13.57 8.66 -4.13
C ILE A 163 -14.40 9.86 -4.58
N GLU A 164 -14.77 9.87 -5.85
CA GLU A 164 -15.75 10.83 -6.36
C GLU A 164 -17.15 10.36 -5.95
N GLU A 165 -18.05 11.31 -5.64
CA GLU A 165 -19.44 10.95 -5.27
C GLU A 165 -20.08 10.08 -6.36
N ALA A 166 -19.85 10.36 -7.64
CA ALA A 166 -20.40 9.57 -8.74
C ALA A 166 -19.93 8.10 -8.75
N ASP A 167 -18.73 7.80 -8.24
CA ASP A 167 -18.20 6.43 -8.25
C ASP A 167 -18.92 5.50 -7.24
N VAL A 168 -19.56 6.07 -6.22
CA VAL A 168 -20.12 5.33 -5.08
C VAL A 168 -21.50 5.80 -4.61
N ALA A 169 -22.04 6.89 -5.12
CA ALA A 169 -23.38 7.39 -4.82
C ALA A 169 -24.46 6.44 -5.34
N GLU A 170 -24.18 5.77 -6.45
CA GLU A 170 -25.09 4.81 -7.09
C GLU A 170 -25.13 3.44 -6.39
N GLN A 171 -24.32 3.21 -5.34
CA GLN A 171 -24.34 1.93 -4.63
C GLN A 171 -25.75 1.68 -4.05
N GLN A 172 -26.41 0.64 -4.52
CA GLN A 172 -27.71 0.20 -4.04
C GLN A 172 -27.60 -0.23 -2.56
N HIS A 173 -28.44 0.35 -1.70
CA HIS A 173 -28.37 0.17 -0.23
C HIS A 173 -29.09 -1.09 0.27
N GLU A 174 -29.82 -1.80 -0.60
CA GLU A 174 -30.72 -2.90 -0.22
C GLU A 174 -29.99 -4.23 0.06
N ALA A 175 -28.72 -4.36 -0.34
CA ALA A 175 -28.01 -5.64 -0.30
C ALA A 175 -27.48 -6.06 1.09
N GLY A 176 -27.67 -5.26 2.15
CA GLY A 176 -27.15 -5.58 3.49
C GLY A 176 -25.61 -5.61 3.60
N VAL A 177 -24.92 -5.16 2.55
CA VAL A 177 -23.46 -5.14 2.43
C VAL A 177 -22.83 -3.85 2.98
N LEU A 178 -21.50 -3.81 3.10
CA LEU A 178 -20.79 -2.57 3.44
C LEU A 178 -20.97 -1.50 2.35
N LEU A 179 -21.20 -0.25 2.77
CA LEU A 179 -21.07 0.91 1.90
C LEU A 179 -19.59 1.18 1.66
N MET A 180 -19.12 1.02 0.43
CA MET A 180 -17.69 1.14 0.10
C MET A 180 -17.13 2.51 0.47
N ARG A 181 -17.92 3.57 0.26
CA ARG A 181 -17.55 4.96 0.59
C ARG A 181 -17.29 5.22 2.07
N ALA A 182 -17.84 4.37 2.95
CA ALA A 182 -17.71 4.50 4.40
C ALA A 182 -16.86 3.38 5.01
N ALA A 183 -16.38 2.42 4.22
CA ALA A 183 -15.60 1.29 4.70
C ALA A 183 -14.10 1.65 4.74
N PRO A 184 -13.49 1.89 5.92
CA PRO A 184 -12.09 2.32 6.02
C PRO A 184 -11.12 1.36 5.33
N GLY A 185 -11.33 0.05 5.39
CA GLY A 185 -10.50 -0.93 4.69
C GLY A 185 -10.51 -0.79 3.17
N TYR A 186 -11.67 -0.43 2.60
CA TYR A 186 -11.78 -0.13 1.18
C TYR A 186 -11.03 1.17 0.84
N LEU A 187 -11.25 2.22 1.63
CA LEU A 187 -10.65 3.53 1.41
C LEU A 187 -9.11 3.50 1.57
N ILE A 188 -8.57 2.74 2.53
CA ILE A 188 -7.12 2.53 2.70
C ILE A 188 -6.52 1.92 1.43
N ARG A 189 -7.09 0.81 0.94
CA ARG A 189 -6.64 0.15 -0.28
C ARG A 189 -6.69 1.12 -1.46
N ARG A 190 -7.75 1.92 -1.55
CA ARG A 190 -7.91 2.92 -2.59
C ARG A 190 -6.87 4.02 -2.56
N ALA A 191 -6.65 4.62 -1.40
CA ALA A 191 -5.61 5.60 -1.17
C ALA A 191 -4.22 5.02 -1.49
N GLN A 192 -3.96 3.75 -1.18
CA GLN A 192 -2.72 3.08 -1.56
C GLN A 192 -2.55 2.97 -3.10
N GLN A 193 -3.63 2.75 -3.85
CA GLN A 193 -3.58 2.75 -5.32
C GLN A 193 -3.30 4.13 -5.90
N VAL A 194 -3.94 5.17 -5.34
CA VAL A 194 -3.67 6.57 -5.71
C VAL A 194 -2.19 6.86 -5.47
N HIS A 195 -1.67 6.53 -4.28
CA HIS A 195 -0.25 6.67 -3.96
C HIS A 195 0.64 5.92 -4.95
N THR A 196 0.33 4.65 -5.26
CA THR A 196 1.13 3.84 -6.20
C THR A 196 1.17 4.47 -7.59
N THR A 197 0.05 5.04 -8.04
CA THR A 197 -0.04 5.72 -9.34
C THR A 197 0.82 6.99 -9.36
N LEU A 198 0.70 7.84 -8.34
CA LEU A 198 1.53 9.04 -8.19
C LEU A 198 3.01 8.69 -8.10
N TRP A 199 3.34 7.64 -7.34
CA TRP A 199 4.69 7.13 -7.19
C TRP A 199 5.28 6.69 -8.53
N THR A 200 4.61 5.81 -9.27
CA THR A 200 5.12 5.33 -10.56
C THR A 200 5.30 6.46 -11.58
N ALA A 201 4.44 7.48 -11.55
CA ALA A 201 4.57 8.64 -12.42
C ALA A 201 5.78 9.54 -12.08
N THR A 202 6.13 9.62 -10.79
CA THR A 202 7.10 10.62 -10.28
C THR A 202 8.47 10.02 -9.96
N VAL A 203 8.51 8.75 -9.51
CA VAL A 203 9.69 8.00 -9.07
C VAL A 203 9.71 6.62 -9.75
N PRO A 204 9.88 6.56 -11.09
CA PRO A 204 9.75 5.31 -11.84
C PRO A 204 10.88 4.31 -11.58
N ASP A 205 12.08 4.77 -11.23
CA ASP A 205 13.28 3.93 -11.15
C ASP A 205 13.42 3.16 -9.82
N VAL A 206 12.68 3.56 -8.79
CA VAL A 206 12.73 2.96 -7.46
C VAL A 206 11.31 2.72 -7.00
N THR A 207 10.95 1.49 -6.67
CA THR A 207 9.61 1.19 -6.14
C THR A 207 9.44 1.74 -4.71
N GLY A 208 8.22 2.05 -4.30
CA GLY A 208 7.92 2.51 -2.94
C GLY A 208 8.51 1.62 -1.83
N PRO A 209 8.38 0.27 -1.91
CA PRO A 209 9.02 -0.64 -0.97
C PRO A 209 10.56 -0.60 -0.98
N GLN A 210 11.20 -0.47 -2.16
CA GLN A 210 12.65 -0.29 -2.25
C GLN A 210 13.10 1.02 -1.59
N TYR A 211 12.40 2.12 -1.85
CA TYR A 211 12.68 3.40 -1.20
C TYR A 211 12.52 3.30 0.32
N ALA A 212 11.48 2.61 0.82
CA ALA A 212 11.28 2.41 2.25
C ALA A 212 12.46 1.65 2.90
N VAL A 213 13.00 0.63 2.24
CA VAL A 213 14.22 -0.06 2.71
C VAL A 213 15.44 0.87 2.71
N LEU A 214 15.65 1.62 1.63
CA LEU A 214 16.77 2.56 1.54
C LEU A 214 16.69 3.65 2.61
N ALA A 215 15.51 4.22 2.83
CA ALA A 215 15.24 5.22 3.86
C ALA A 215 15.42 4.66 5.29
N ALA A 216 14.95 3.43 5.54
CA ALA A 216 15.16 2.75 6.82
C ALA A 216 16.66 2.54 7.10
N VAL A 217 17.43 2.07 6.12
CA VAL A 217 18.88 1.91 6.28
C VAL A 217 19.56 3.26 6.46
N ALA A 218 19.12 4.32 5.77
CA ALA A 218 19.66 5.68 5.96
C ALA A 218 19.53 6.15 7.41
N GLN A 219 18.38 5.89 8.05
CA GLN A 219 18.11 6.29 9.43
C GLN A 219 18.84 5.43 10.46
N LEU A 220 18.87 4.12 10.23
CA LEU A 220 19.53 3.17 11.15
C LEU A 220 21.06 3.19 11.01
N GLY A 221 21.59 3.72 9.90
CA GLY A 221 22.99 3.67 9.52
C GLY A 221 23.40 2.28 9.06
N THR A 222 23.76 1.42 10.02
CA THR A 222 24.12 0.02 9.78
C THR A 222 23.17 -0.88 10.58
N ALA A 223 22.43 -1.76 9.90
CA ALA A 223 21.41 -2.58 10.53
C ALA A 223 21.28 -3.97 9.91
N ASP A 224 20.74 -4.92 10.68
CA ASP A 224 20.33 -6.22 10.15
C ASP A 224 18.96 -6.14 9.46
N GLN A 225 18.62 -7.18 8.70
CA GLN A 225 17.38 -7.24 7.93
C GLN A 225 16.12 -7.22 8.80
N SER A 226 16.16 -7.68 10.05
CA SER A 226 14.99 -7.63 10.94
C SER A 226 14.66 -6.18 11.24
N ARG A 227 15.64 -5.41 11.70
CA ARG A 227 15.44 -3.99 12.05
C ARG A 227 15.05 -3.16 10.83
N ILE A 228 15.59 -3.48 9.66
CA ILE A 228 15.22 -2.82 8.40
C ILE A 228 13.79 -3.16 8.01
N GLY A 229 13.40 -4.43 8.14
CA GLY A 229 12.03 -4.88 7.86
C GLY A 229 11.02 -4.20 8.77
N ASP A 230 11.33 -4.09 10.06
CA ASP A 230 10.48 -3.38 11.04
C ASP A 230 10.32 -1.90 10.66
N ALA A 231 11.42 -1.18 10.43
CA ALA A 231 11.42 0.23 10.07
C ALA A 231 10.79 0.51 8.69
N ALA A 232 11.01 -0.37 7.71
CA ALA A 232 10.37 -0.30 6.41
C ALA A 232 8.94 -0.88 6.43
N SER A 233 8.51 -1.49 7.55
CA SER A 233 7.23 -2.17 7.70
C SER A 233 6.95 -3.21 6.63
N LEU A 234 7.93 -4.08 6.38
CA LEU A 234 7.88 -5.15 5.40
C LEU A 234 8.01 -6.49 6.13
N ASP A 235 7.36 -7.54 5.61
CA ASP A 235 7.58 -8.88 6.12
C ASP A 235 9.03 -9.34 5.86
N SER A 236 9.46 -10.37 6.58
CA SER A 236 10.84 -10.86 6.51
C SER A 236 11.24 -11.33 5.11
N SER A 237 10.30 -11.95 4.37
CA SER A 237 10.58 -12.46 3.02
C SER A 237 10.74 -11.33 2.01
N SER A 238 9.83 -10.36 2.01
CA SER A 238 9.92 -9.16 1.17
C SER A 238 11.16 -8.33 1.49
N THR A 239 11.49 -8.19 2.78
CA THR A 239 12.69 -7.47 3.21
C THR A 239 13.96 -8.14 2.71
N ALA A 240 14.08 -9.46 2.87
CA ALA A 240 15.25 -10.20 2.41
C ALA A 240 15.44 -10.13 0.89
N ASP A 241 14.35 -10.27 0.13
CA ASP A 241 14.35 -10.15 -1.33
C ASP A 241 14.75 -8.74 -1.80
N ILE A 242 14.15 -7.70 -1.23
CA ILE A 242 14.46 -6.30 -1.57
C ILE A 242 15.90 -5.95 -1.19
N VAL A 243 16.37 -6.33 0.01
CA VAL A 243 17.75 -6.09 0.45
C VAL A 243 18.75 -6.79 -0.49
N THR A 244 18.45 -8.03 -0.90
CA THR A 244 19.29 -8.77 -1.84
C THR A 244 19.35 -8.08 -3.20
N ARG A 245 18.20 -7.66 -3.74
CA ARG A 245 18.14 -6.95 -5.02
C ARG A 245 18.89 -5.62 -4.99
N LEU A 246 18.67 -4.81 -3.96
CA LEU A 246 19.37 -3.54 -3.76
C LEU A 246 20.88 -3.74 -3.58
N GLY A 247 21.30 -4.84 -2.94
CA GLY A 247 22.70 -5.25 -2.87
C GLY A 247 23.30 -5.56 -4.24
N ASN A 248 22.61 -6.36 -5.05
CA ASN A 248 23.03 -6.69 -6.42
C ASN A 248 23.09 -5.46 -7.33
N GLN A 249 22.25 -4.46 -7.08
CA GLN A 249 22.27 -3.17 -7.78
C GLN A 249 23.36 -2.22 -7.26
N GLY A 250 24.14 -2.59 -6.23
CA GLY A 250 25.19 -1.75 -5.65
C GLY A 250 24.71 -0.64 -4.73
N TRP A 251 23.44 -0.68 -4.30
CA TRP A 251 22.88 0.33 -3.39
C TRP A 251 23.16 0.02 -1.92
N LEU A 252 23.24 -1.27 -1.59
CA LEU A 252 23.56 -1.77 -0.26
C LEU A 252 24.84 -2.59 -0.30
N ILE A 253 25.61 -2.52 0.78
CA ILE A 253 26.74 -3.44 1.00
C ILE A 253 26.58 -4.16 2.33
N LYS A 254 27.00 -5.43 2.35
CA LYS A 254 27.02 -6.27 3.54
C LYS A 254 28.31 -6.03 4.32
N GLU A 255 28.20 -5.91 5.63
CA GLU A 255 29.31 -5.91 6.57
C GLU A 255 29.15 -7.08 7.55
N THR A 256 30.25 -7.74 7.87
CA THR A 256 30.26 -8.77 8.92
C THR A 256 30.29 -8.07 10.27
N ALA A 257 29.31 -8.32 11.15
CA ALA A 257 29.34 -7.75 12.49
C ALA A 257 30.56 -8.27 13.26
N ALA A 258 31.35 -7.35 13.82
CA ALA A 258 32.58 -7.66 14.56
C ALA A 258 32.34 -8.63 15.74
N ASN A 259 31.15 -8.58 16.34
CA ASN A 259 30.81 -9.30 17.56
C ASN A 259 29.84 -10.48 17.36
N ASP A 260 29.29 -10.67 16.15
CA ASP A 260 28.44 -11.82 15.82
C ASP A 260 28.43 -12.08 14.30
N ARG A 261 29.31 -12.99 13.85
CA ARG A 261 29.44 -13.35 12.43
C ARG A 261 28.17 -13.94 11.82
N ARG A 262 27.15 -14.30 12.63
CA ARG A 262 25.85 -14.79 12.17
C ARG A 262 24.88 -13.67 11.79
N ARG A 263 25.13 -12.43 12.22
CA ARG A 263 24.33 -11.25 11.86
C ARG A 263 24.99 -10.48 10.72
N ALA A 264 24.45 -10.67 9.51
CA ALA A 264 24.83 -9.87 8.35
C ALA A 264 24.22 -8.47 8.49
N LEU A 265 25.07 -7.48 8.67
CA LEU A 265 24.66 -6.08 8.70
C LEU A 265 24.70 -5.52 7.28
N VAL A 266 23.84 -4.53 7.00
CA VAL A 266 23.85 -3.80 5.74
C VAL A 266 23.86 -2.30 6.00
N ARG A 267 24.51 -1.57 5.09
CA ARG A 267 24.48 -0.12 5.04
C ARG A 267 24.42 0.39 3.60
N LEU A 268 24.07 1.67 3.45
CA LEU A 268 24.09 2.33 2.15
C LEU A 268 25.52 2.48 1.61
N THR A 269 25.65 2.38 0.29
CA THR A 269 26.84 2.84 -0.43
C THR A 269 26.87 4.37 -0.53
N VAL A 270 28.02 4.95 -0.91
CA VAL A 270 28.13 6.40 -1.14
C VAL A 270 27.20 6.85 -2.29
N PRO A 271 27.16 6.16 -3.45
CA PRO A 271 26.21 6.50 -4.51
C PRO A 271 24.75 6.41 -4.08
N ALA A 272 24.37 5.40 -3.28
CA ALA A 272 23.00 5.27 -2.78
C ALA A 272 22.59 6.44 -1.87
N ARG A 273 23.50 6.92 -1.01
CA ARG A 273 23.24 8.12 -0.19
C ARG A 273 23.01 9.36 -1.05
N ALA A 274 23.84 9.58 -2.07
CA ALA A 274 23.65 10.70 -3.00
C ALA A 274 22.33 10.59 -3.77
N ALA A 275 22.00 9.40 -4.28
CA ALA A 275 20.75 9.15 -4.98
C ALA A 275 19.52 9.38 -4.09
N LEU A 276 19.54 8.97 -2.82
CA LEU A 276 18.45 9.26 -1.88
C LEU A 276 18.23 10.76 -1.68
N GLY A 277 19.30 11.57 -1.62
CA GLY A 277 19.16 13.03 -1.57
C GLY A 277 18.45 13.60 -2.80
N ALA A 278 18.77 13.08 -3.99
CA ALA A 278 18.10 13.48 -5.22
C ALA A 278 16.63 13.04 -5.30
N LEU A 279 16.27 11.93 -4.64
CA LEU A 279 14.90 11.42 -4.57
C LEU A 279 14.01 12.16 -3.56
N ALA A 280 14.59 12.93 -2.64
CA ALA A 280 13.84 13.61 -1.58
C ALA A 280 12.73 14.53 -2.13
N GLY A 281 13.05 15.38 -3.10
CA GLY A 281 12.08 16.28 -3.73
C GLY A 281 10.94 15.55 -4.45
N PRO A 282 11.23 14.61 -5.38
CA PRO A 282 10.22 13.77 -6.02
C PRO A 282 9.33 13.00 -5.04
N VAL A 283 9.91 12.44 -3.97
CA VAL A 283 9.14 11.71 -2.94
C VAL A 283 8.24 12.65 -2.15
N GLU A 284 8.73 13.84 -1.79
CA GLU A 284 7.91 14.86 -1.11
C GLU A 284 6.75 15.31 -2.00
N ALA A 285 6.98 15.47 -3.31
CA ALA A 285 5.93 15.80 -4.28
C ALA A 285 4.83 14.74 -4.30
N VAL A 286 5.18 13.44 -4.32
CA VAL A 286 4.20 12.34 -4.24
C VAL A 286 3.36 12.44 -2.97
N GLN A 287 3.96 12.78 -1.83
CA GLN A 287 3.24 12.90 -0.55
C GLN A 287 2.33 14.13 -0.53
N SER A 288 2.80 15.27 -1.01
CA SER A 288 2.01 16.49 -1.11
C SER A 288 0.82 16.31 -2.04
N ASP A 289 1.03 15.70 -3.21
CA ASP A 289 -0.01 15.44 -4.19
C ASP A 289 -1.06 14.47 -3.65
N LEU A 290 -0.64 13.40 -2.97
CA LEU A 290 -1.55 12.46 -2.32
C LEU A 290 -2.49 13.17 -1.34
N LEU A 291 -1.95 14.09 -0.53
CA LEU A 291 -2.67 14.86 0.48
C LEU A 291 -3.31 16.16 -0.03
N ALA A 292 -3.18 16.49 -1.32
CA ALA A 292 -3.69 17.73 -1.89
C ALA A 292 -5.17 18.03 -1.54
N PRO A 293 -6.10 17.04 -1.54
CA PRO A 293 -7.51 17.31 -1.23
C PRO A 293 -7.85 17.62 0.23
N LEU A 294 -6.89 17.52 1.16
CA LEU A 294 -7.16 17.78 2.58
C LEU A 294 -6.94 19.24 2.98
N GLY A 295 -6.21 20.04 2.20
CA GLY A 295 -5.74 21.36 2.64
C GLY A 295 -4.62 21.25 3.69
N PRO A 296 -3.64 22.18 3.72
CA PRO A 296 -2.46 22.08 4.58
C PRO A 296 -2.76 22.02 6.09
N GLU A 297 -3.83 22.68 6.53
CA GLU A 297 -4.27 22.77 7.93
C GLU A 297 -4.75 21.43 8.50
N VAL A 298 -5.31 20.56 7.66
CA VAL A 298 -5.87 19.26 8.06
C VAL A 298 -4.84 18.14 8.02
N ARG A 299 -3.78 18.28 7.20
CA ARG A 299 -2.78 17.21 6.96
C ARG A 299 -2.16 16.67 8.25
N PRO A 300 -1.71 17.50 9.23
CA PRO A 300 -1.04 16.97 10.42
C PRO A 300 -1.94 16.05 11.24
N GLU A 301 -3.21 16.43 11.42
CA GLU A 301 -4.18 15.62 12.17
C GLU A 301 -4.52 14.32 11.42
N PHE A 302 -4.74 14.39 10.11
CA PHE A 302 -4.96 13.20 9.30
C PHE A 302 -3.78 12.21 9.38
N ILE A 303 -2.54 12.70 9.29
CA ILE A 303 -1.33 11.88 9.42
C ILE A 303 -1.27 11.25 10.81
N SER A 304 -1.59 12.00 11.87
CA SER A 304 -1.61 11.48 13.23
C SER A 304 -2.64 10.35 13.41
N HIS A 305 -3.86 10.51 12.88
CA HIS A 305 -4.86 9.44 12.91
C HIS A 305 -4.42 8.24 12.07
N LEU A 306 -3.84 8.48 10.89
CA LEU A 306 -3.35 7.40 10.03
C LEU A 306 -2.20 6.62 10.69
N GLN A 307 -1.31 7.29 11.44
CA GLN A 307 -0.28 6.62 12.25
C GLN A 307 -0.89 5.72 13.32
N GLN A 308 -1.91 6.18 14.05
CA GLN A 308 -2.60 5.36 15.05
C GLN A 308 -3.21 4.11 14.43
N VAL A 309 -3.84 4.23 13.26
CA VAL A 309 -4.40 3.10 12.51
C VAL A 309 -3.29 2.17 11.99
N ALA A 310 -2.24 2.72 11.39
CA ALA A 310 -1.14 1.98 10.76
C ALA A 310 -0.32 1.12 11.75
N PHE A 311 -0.23 1.55 12.99
CA PHE A 311 0.52 0.84 14.05
C PHE A 311 -0.40 0.28 15.14
N ALA A 312 -1.71 0.25 14.91
CA ALA A 312 -2.72 -0.25 15.86
C ALA A 312 -2.56 0.36 17.28
N GLY A 313 -2.32 1.67 17.34
CA GLY A 313 -2.10 2.42 18.58
C GLY A 313 -0.72 2.23 19.22
N ARG A 314 0.17 1.41 18.65
CA ARG A 314 1.58 1.30 19.07
C ARG A 314 2.36 2.47 18.49
N ARG A 315 3.39 2.95 19.21
CA ARG A 315 4.32 3.92 18.62
C ARG A 315 5.21 3.21 17.59
N PRO A 316 5.48 3.85 16.42
CA PRO A 316 6.43 3.33 15.43
C PRO A 316 7.85 3.18 16.00
#